data_AF-A0A2Z5UAU7-F1
#
_entry.id   AF-A0A2Z5UAU7-F1
#
_cell.length_a   1.000
_cell.length_b   1.000
_cell.length_c   1.000
_cell.angle_alpha   90.00
_cell.angle_beta   90.00
_cell.angle_gamma   90.00
#
_symmetry.space_group_name_H-M   'P 1'
#
loop_
_entity.id
_entity.type
_entity.pdbx_description
1 polymer ?
#
loop_
_entity_poly.entity_id
_entity_poly.type
_entity_poly.pdbx_seq_one_letter_code
_entity_poly.pdbx_strand_id
1 'polypeptide(L)'
;MPSPDPHTPSTPDAPSFDGISHGYAPNGAPVAPPPVPLEQIVGDVVDNLSATAKAELALIEARSELALYGASRAAIWGGVAATAAGVALLALAFGAILVLAPRVGPLLATLIVVSVLLIIAGGAAWRAHIGYGDIRTALRRDLTGEGLDDAADA
;
A
#
# COMPACT_ATOMS: atom_id res chain seq x y z
N MET A 1 8.09 61.38 43.19
CA MET A 1 8.10 60.53 44.41
C MET A 1 7.07 61.14 45.34
N PRO A 2 5.90 60.51 45.58
CA PRO A 2 5.80 59.17 46.16
C PRO A 2 4.71 58.23 45.55
N SER A 3 4.88 56.93 45.76
CA SER A 3 3.84 55.93 46.06
C SER A 3 4.03 55.51 47.53
N PRO A 4 3.07 54.94 48.29
CA PRO A 4 2.18 53.84 47.88
C PRO A 4 0.74 53.81 48.48
N ASP A 5 -0.02 52.79 48.04
CA ASP A 5 -1.42 52.40 48.31
C ASP A 5 -1.83 52.16 49.79
N PRO A 6 -3.14 51.92 50.05
CA PRO A 6 -3.50 50.59 50.55
C PRO A 6 -4.91 50.03 50.15
N HIS A 7 -4.90 48.75 49.76
CA HIS A 7 -5.87 47.68 50.07
C HIS A 7 -7.36 47.78 49.69
N THR A 8 -7.86 46.80 48.91
CA THR A 8 -8.83 45.71 49.26
C THR A 8 -9.39 45.04 47.97
N PRO A 9 -10.07 43.85 47.99
CA PRO A 9 -9.47 42.55 47.69
C PRO A 9 -10.05 41.82 46.45
N SER A 10 -9.36 40.73 46.11
CA SER A 10 -9.64 39.61 45.20
C SER A 10 -11.07 39.42 44.64
N THR A 11 -11.17 39.34 43.31
CA THR A 11 -12.01 38.33 42.66
C THR A 11 -11.09 37.52 41.74
N PRO A 12 -10.89 36.22 41.97
CA PRO A 12 -10.28 35.37 40.96
C PRO A 12 -11.29 35.27 39.83
N ASP A 13 -11.00 35.89 38.68
CA ASP A 13 -11.75 35.61 37.46
C ASP A 13 -11.75 34.10 37.26
N ALA A 14 -12.97 33.56 37.09
CA ALA A 14 -13.22 32.15 36.85
C ALA A 14 -12.28 31.66 35.73
N PRO A 15 -11.77 30.42 35.80
CA PRO A 15 -10.98 29.86 34.71
C PRO A 15 -11.82 29.91 33.43
N SER A 16 -11.45 30.83 32.55
CA SER A 16 -11.96 30.91 31.19
C SER A 16 -11.52 29.63 30.48
N PHE A 17 -12.45 28.68 30.35
CA PHE A 17 -12.30 27.53 29.47
C PHE A 17 -12.53 27.94 28.00
N ASP A 18 -11.99 29.09 27.59
CA ASP A 18 -12.16 29.65 26.25
C ASP A 18 -10.95 29.31 25.36
N GLY A 19 -10.77 28.01 25.13
CA GLY A 19 -9.58 27.55 24.41
C GLY A 19 -9.60 26.11 23.91
N ILE A 20 -10.77 25.47 23.81
CA ILE A 20 -10.89 24.20 23.10
C ILE A 20 -11.78 24.43 21.88
N SER A 21 -11.11 24.64 20.76
CA SER A 21 -11.69 24.63 19.42
C SER A 21 -12.38 23.28 19.18
N HIS A 22 -13.71 23.30 19.20
CA HIS A 22 -14.52 22.23 18.66
C HIS A 22 -14.99 22.69 17.28
N GLY A 23 -14.54 21.97 16.25
CA GLY A 23 -14.91 22.25 14.88
C GLY A 23 -16.41 22.53 14.74
N TYR A 24 -16.72 23.65 14.11
CA TYR A 24 -18.02 23.99 13.54
C TYR A 24 -19.25 23.56 14.37
N ALA A 25 -19.50 24.24 15.49
CA ALA A 25 -20.79 24.18 16.15
C ALA A 25 -21.50 25.55 15.99
N PRO A 26 -22.39 25.72 15.00
CA PRO A 26 -23.16 26.96 14.88
C PRO A 26 -24.09 27.11 16.09
N ASN A 27 -24.01 28.25 16.79
CA ASN A 27 -24.82 28.60 17.97
C ASN A 27 -26.29 28.93 17.61
N GLY A 28 -26.99 28.02 16.95
CA GLY A 28 -28.41 28.18 16.59
C GLY A 28 -29.11 26.83 16.49
N ALA A 29 -30.41 26.80 16.82
CA ALA A 29 -31.25 25.63 16.56
C ALA A 29 -31.13 25.24 15.08
N PRO A 30 -31.06 23.95 14.72
CA PRO A 30 -30.98 23.53 13.32
C PRO A 30 -32.15 24.14 12.56
N VAL A 31 -31.86 25.12 11.70
CA VAL A 31 -32.85 25.57 10.72
C VAL A 31 -33.08 24.36 9.84
N ALA A 32 -34.30 23.81 9.88
CA ALA A 32 -34.69 22.72 9.01
C ALA A 32 -34.33 23.16 7.57
N PRO A 33 -33.51 22.39 6.84
CA PRO A 33 -33.15 22.75 5.48
C PRO A 33 -34.45 23.01 4.71
N PRO A 34 -34.53 24.08 3.89
CA PRO A 34 -35.66 24.23 2.99
C PRO A 34 -35.81 22.91 2.20
N PRO A 35 -37.03 22.43 1.93
CA PRO A 35 -37.25 21.15 1.26
C PRO A 35 -36.55 21.18 -0.09
N VAL A 36 -35.37 20.58 -0.13
CA VAL A 36 -34.55 20.47 -1.33
C VAL A 36 -35.13 19.35 -2.17
N PRO A 37 -35.31 19.56 -3.48
CA PRO A 37 -35.78 18.52 -4.38
C PRO A 37 -34.87 17.29 -4.30
N LEU A 38 -35.45 16.10 -4.34
CA LEU A 38 -34.71 14.83 -4.23
C LEU A 38 -33.62 14.74 -5.30
N GLU A 39 -33.88 15.31 -6.47
CA GLU A 39 -32.94 15.40 -7.59
C GLU A 39 -31.65 16.16 -7.21
N GLN A 40 -31.77 17.19 -6.37
CA GLN A 40 -30.62 17.98 -5.90
C GLN A 40 -29.82 17.23 -4.83
N ILE A 41 -30.51 16.49 -3.94
CA ILE A 41 -29.84 15.66 -2.93
C ILE A 41 -29.04 14.53 -3.59
N VAL A 42 -29.61 13.89 -4.61
CA VAL A 42 -28.93 12.83 -5.36
C VAL A 42 -27.72 13.40 -6.11
N GLY A 43 -27.85 14.58 -6.73
CA GLY A 43 -26.74 15.30 -7.35
C GLY A 43 -25.59 15.55 -6.37
N ASP A 44 -25.90 16.11 -5.20
CA ASP A 44 -24.89 16.42 -4.17
C ASP A 44 -24.18 15.16 -3.62
N VAL A 45 -24.87 14.03 -3.50
CA VAL A 45 -24.26 12.76 -3.06
C VAL A 45 -23.33 12.20 -4.13
N VAL A 46 -23.76 12.21 -5.40
CA VAL A 46 -22.92 11.77 -6.53
C VAL A 46 -21.69 12.64 -6.67
N ASP A 47 -21.83 13.95 -6.53
CA ASP A 47 -20.72 14.90 -6.62
C ASP A 47 -19.74 14.73 -5.46
N ASN A 48 -20.22 14.54 -4.22
CA ASN A 48 -19.35 14.28 -3.07
C ASN A 48 -18.63 12.93 -3.16
N LEU A 49 -19.30 11.88 -3.65
CA LEU A 49 -18.68 10.58 -3.89
C LEU A 49 -17.64 10.67 -5.03
N SER A 50 -17.94 11.40 -6.11
CA SER A 50 -16.99 11.66 -7.20
C SER A 50 -15.78 12.44 -6.72
N ALA A 51 -15.99 13.47 -5.90
CA ALA A 51 -14.92 14.28 -5.32
C ALA A 51 -14.04 13.44 -4.38
N THR A 52 -14.64 12.58 -3.56
CA THR A 52 -13.94 11.66 -2.66
C THR A 52 -13.16 10.61 -3.43
N ALA A 53 -13.75 10.02 -4.46
CA ALA A 53 -13.08 9.06 -5.34
C ALA A 53 -11.88 9.69 -6.05
N LYS A 54 -12.02 10.91 -6.58
CA LYS A 54 -10.91 11.67 -7.19
C LYS A 54 -9.79 11.98 -6.20
N ALA A 55 -10.13 12.27 -4.94
CA ALA A 55 -9.14 12.54 -3.90
C ALA A 55 -8.33 11.27 -3.53
N GLU A 56 -8.99 10.11 -3.42
CA GLU A 56 -8.31 8.83 -3.17
C GLU A 56 -7.44 8.42 -4.37
N LEU A 57 -7.92 8.65 -5.59
CA LEU A 57 -7.15 8.36 -6.80
C LEU A 57 -5.90 9.23 -6.90
N ALA A 58 -6.00 10.52 -6.56
CA ALA A 58 -4.85 11.41 -6.46
C ALA A 58 -3.85 10.98 -5.38
N LEU A 59 -4.33 10.40 -4.28
CA LEU A 59 -3.48 9.86 -3.22
C LEU A 59 -2.77 8.56 -3.63
N ILE A 60 -3.45 7.69 -4.39
CA ILE A 60 -2.86 6.48 -4.99
C ILE A 60 -1.83 6.87 -6.04
N GLU A 61 -2.11 7.88 -6.86
CA GLU A 61 -1.20 8.38 -7.89
C GLU A 61 0.09 8.94 -7.26
N ALA A 62 -0.04 9.79 -6.23
CA ALA A 62 1.11 10.30 -5.49
C ALA A 62 1.91 9.19 -4.76
N ARG A 63 1.22 8.18 -4.21
CA ARG A 63 1.90 7.00 -3.62
C ARG A 63 2.53 6.12 -4.69
N SER A 64 2.00 6.08 -5.90
CA SER A 64 2.54 5.29 -7.00
C SER A 64 3.86 5.88 -7.51
N GLU A 65 3.97 7.22 -7.60
CA GLU A 65 5.24 7.90 -7.89
C GLU A 65 6.31 7.61 -6.83
N LEU A 66 5.95 7.57 -5.54
CA LEU A 66 6.87 7.18 -4.47
C LEU A 66 7.22 5.68 -4.50
N ALA A 67 6.26 4.81 -4.86
CA ALA A 67 6.47 3.38 -4.99
C ALA A 67 7.41 3.04 -6.16
N LEU A 68 7.40 3.82 -7.24
CA LEU A 68 8.31 3.69 -8.38
C LEU A 68 9.79 3.88 -7.97
N TYR A 69 10.09 4.81 -7.06
CA TYR A 69 11.45 4.99 -6.54
C TYR A 69 11.88 3.86 -5.60
N GLY A 70 10.98 3.37 -4.75
CA GLY A 70 11.25 2.19 -3.91
C GLY A 70 11.43 0.91 -4.73
N ALA A 71 10.58 0.73 -5.75
CA ALA A 71 10.56 -0.43 -6.63
C ALA A 71 11.81 -0.48 -7.53
N SER A 72 12.25 0.65 -8.08
CA SER A 72 13.49 0.69 -8.89
C SER A 72 14.72 0.34 -8.05
N ARG A 73 14.81 0.83 -6.81
CA ARG A 73 15.89 0.47 -5.88
C ARG A 73 15.83 -1.00 -5.48
N ALA A 74 14.64 -1.52 -5.19
CA ALA A 74 14.42 -2.93 -4.90
C ALA A 74 14.73 -3.82 -6.12
N ALA A 75 14.46 -3.36 -7.34
CA ALA A 75 14.78 -4.08 -8.57
C ALA A 75 16.29 -4.17 -8.81
N ILE A 76 17.04 -3.09 -8.56
CA ILE A 76 18.51 -3.09 -8.66
C ILE A 76 19.11 -4.11 -7.68
N TRP A 77 18.74 -4.03 -6.39
CA TRP A 77 19.24 -4.97 -5.39
C TRP A 77 18.74 -6.40 -5.62
N GLY A 78 17.52 -6.56 -6.11
CA GLY A 78 16.97 -7.85 -6.52
C GLY A 78 17.77 -8.50 -7.66
N GLY A 79 18.19 -7.71 -8.66
CA GLY A 79 19.06 -8.18 -9.72
C GLY A 79 20.44 -8.62 -9.22
N VAL A 80 21.05 -7.83 -8.32
CA VAL A 80 22.33 -8.20 -7.69
C VAL A 80 22.20 -9.48 -6.85
N ALA A 81 21.12 -9.61 -6.08
CA ALA A 81 20.87 -10.81 -5.30
C ALA A 81 20.62 -12.04 -6.20
N ALA A 82 19.87 -11.89 -7.29
CA ALA A 82 19.59 -12.97 -8.23
C ALA A 82 20.86 -13.44 -8.95
N THR A 83 21.72 -12.51 -9.38
CA THR A 83 23.01 -12.85 -10.01
C THR A 83 23.96 -13.53 -9.02
N ALA A 84 24.08 -13.01 -7.80
CA ALA A 84 24.86 -13.65 -6.74
C ALA A 84 24.34 -15.06 -6.40
N ALA A 85 23.02 -15.23 -6.31
CA ALA A 85 22.40 -16.54 -6.12
C ALA A 85 22.70 -17.50 -7.29
N GLY A 86 22.66 -17.01 -8.53
CA GLY A 86 23.04 -17.80 -9.71
C GLY A 86 24.49 -18.29 -9.65
N VAL A 87 25.42 -17.43 -9.29
CA VAL A 87 26.84 -17.80 -9.11
C VAL A 87 27.01 -18.80 -7.96
N ALA A 88 26.32 -18.59 -6.84
CA ALA A 88 26.35 -19.50 -5.71
C ALA A 88 25.82 -20.91 -6.07
N LEU A 89 24.73 -20.99 -6.83
CA LEU A 89 24.20 -22.27 -7.33
C LEU A 89 25.17 -22.95 -8.30
N LEU A 90 25.87 -22.19 -9.14
CA LEU A 90 26.88 -22.73 -10.04
C LEU A 90 28.08 -23.31 -9.26
N ALA A 91 28.55 -22.59 -8.25
CA ALA A 91 29.61 -23.06 -7.35
C ALA A 91 29.18 -24.32 -6.59
N LEU A 92 27.95 -24.34 -6.08
CA LEU A 92 27.37 -25.51 -5.41
C LEU A 92 27.27 -26.71 -6.37
N ALA A 93 26.89 -26.48 -7.64
CA ALA A 93 26.83 -27.52 -8.64
C ALA A 93 28.22 -28.12 -8.93
N PHE A 94 29.24 -27.29 -9.16
CA PHE A 94 30.60 -27.79 -9.37
C PHE A 94 31.14 -28.56 -8.16
N GLY A 95 30.93 -28.04 -6.94
CA GLY A 95 31.32 -28.74 -5.72
C GLY A 95 30.63 -30.10 -5.58
N ALA A 96 29.33 -30.16 -5.82
CA ALA A 96 28.56 -31.40 -5.76
C ALA A 96 29.02 -32.41 -6.83
N ILE A 97 29.27 -31.96 -8.06
CA ILE A 97 29.76 -32.82 -9.15
C ILE A 97 31.14 -33.38 -8.80
N LEU A 98 32.08 -32.57 -8.30
CA LEU A 98 33.42 -33.04 -7.94
C LEU A 98 33.40 -34.10 -6.83
N VAL A 99 32.52 -33.96 -5.85
CA VAL A 99 32.34 -34.94 -4.75
C VAL A 99 31.69 -36.23 -5.24
N LEU A 100 30.76 -36.13 -6.20
CA LEU A 100 29.94 -37.26 -6.63
C LEU A 100 30.54 -38.03 -7.81
N ALA A 101 31.34 -37.35 -8.66
CA ALA A 101 31.96 -37.92 -9.85
C ALA A 101 32.77 -39.22 -9.58
N PRO A 102 33.56 -39.34 -8.50
CA PRO A 102 34.31 -40.57 -8.22
C PRO A 102 33.42 -41.77 -7.88
N ARG A 103 32.16 -41.55 -7.48
CA ARG A 103 31.26 -42.61 -7.00
C ARG A 103 30.35 -43.17 -8.09
N VAL A 104 29.85 -42.31 -8.96
CA VAL A 104 28.82 -42.67 -9.96
C VAL A 104 29.18 -42.28 -11.39
N GLY A 105 30.38 -41.72 -11.58
CA GLY A 105 30.82 -41.18 -12.86
C GLY A 105 30.30 -39.74 -13.12
N PRO A 106 31.01 -38.97 -13.96
CA PRO A 106 30.73 -37.55 -14.17
C PRO A 106 29.37 -37.29 -14.81
N LEU A 107 28.94 -38.15 -15.76
CA LEU A 107 27.67 -37.98 -16.48
C LEU A 107 26.45 -38.20 -15.57
N LEU A 108 26.50 -39.20 -14.69
CA LEU A 108 25.40 -39.47 -13.76
C LEU A 108 25.34 -38.42 -12.64
N ALA A 109 26.52 -37.95 -12.19
CA ALA A 109 26.62 -36.93 -11.16
C ALA A 109 25.96 -35.60 -11.58
N THR A 110 26.21 -35.14 -12.81
CA THR A 110 25.58 -33.91 -13.33
C THR A 110 24.06 -34.04 -13.40
N LEU A 111 23.56 -35.18 -13.88
CA LEU A 111 22.13 -35.44 -14.00
C LEU A 111 21.45 -35.37 -12.62
N ILE A 112 22.00 -36.04 -11.61
CA ILE A 112 21.48 -36.03 -10.23
C ILE A 112 21.46 -34.61 -9.67
N VAL A 113 22.58 -33.90 -9.77
CA VAL A 113 22.72 -32.54 -9.21
C VAL A 113 21.74 -31.57 -9.88
N VAL A 114 21.63 -31.61 -11.21
CA VAL A 114 20.68 -30.77 -11.96
C VAL A 114 19.24 -31.09 -11.59
N SER A 115 18.87 -32.38 -11.48
CA SER A 115 17.52 -32.77 -11.07
C SER A 115 17.16 -32.24 -9.68
N VAL A 116 18.07 -32.34 -8.71
CA VAL A 116 17.85 -31.80 -7.35
C VAL A 116 17.71 -30.29 -7.36
N LEU A 117 18.59 -29.58 -8.08
CA LEU A 117 18.53 -28.12 -8.22
C LEU A 117 17.23 -27.66 -8.89
N LEU A 118 16.74 -28.37 -9.91
CA LEU A 118 15.47 -28.07 -10.57
C LEU A 118 14.27 -28.28 -9.65
N ILE A 119 14.28 -29.31 -8.81
CA ILE A 119 13.22 -29.53 -7.81
C ILE A 119 13.20 -28.37 -6.81
N ILE A 120 14.37 -27.97 -6.30
CA ILE A 120 14.49 -26.84 -5.36
C ILE A 120 14.06 -25.53 -6.02
N ALA A 121 14.55 -25.26 -7.24
CA ALA A 121 14.22 -24.05 -7.99
C ALA A 121 12.72 -24.00 -8.34
N GLY A 122 12.14 -25.13 -8.77
CA GLY A 122 10.71 -25.26 -9.03
C GLY A 122 9.87 -25.04 -7.78
N GLY A 123 10.27 -25.59 -6.64
CA GLY A 123 9.60 -25.37 -5.35
C GLY A 123 9.67 -23.92 -4.88
N ALA A 124 10.85 -23.29 -5.00
CA ALA A 124 11.04 -21.87 -4.68
C ALA A 124 10.21 -20.97 -5.61
N ALA A 125 10.23 -21.24 -6.91
CA ALA A 125 9.46 -20.51 -7.91
C ALA A 125 7.97 -20.68 -7.68
N TRP A 126 7.50 -21.89 -7.40
CA TRP A 126 6.09 -22.16 -7.10
C TRP A 126 5.63 -21.39 -5.86
N ARG A 127 6.43 -21.40 -4.78
CA ARG A 127 6.11 -20.63 -3.57
C ARG A 127 6.02 -19.12 -3.85
N ALA A 128 6.89 -18.59 -4.71
CA ALA A 128 6.81 -17.20 -5.14
C ALA A 128 5.58 -16.93 -6.02
N HIS A 129 5.21 -17.88 -6.88
CA HIS A 129 4.09 -17.76 -7.82
C HIS A 129 2.72 -17.76 -7.14
N ILE A 130 2.57 -18.49 -6.02
CA ILE A 130 1.33 -18.52 -5.24
C ILE A 130 0.95 -17.11 -4.73
N GLY A 131 1.93 -16.26 -4.39
CA GLY A 131 1.66 -14.88 -3.99
C GLY A 131 1.34 -13.91 -5.15
N TYR A 132 1.77 -14.23 -6.37
CA TYR A 132 1.61 -13.37 -7.55
C TYR A 132 0.25 -13.51 -8.25
N GLY A 133 -0.41 -14.66 -8.08
CA GLY A 133 -1.72 -14.94 -8.68
C GLY A 133 -2.79 -13.95 -8.25
N ASP A 134 -2.85 -13.68 -6.94
CA ASP A 134 -3.85 -12.79 -6.34
C ASP A 134 -3.75 -11.34 -6.85
N ILE A 135 -2.51 -10.83 -6.96
CA ILE A 135 -2.25 -9.46 -7.40
C ILE A 135 -2.67 -9.29 -8.86
N ARG A 136 -2.39 -10.28 -9.71
CA ARG A 136 -2.77 -10.25 -11.12
C ARG A 136 -4.27 -10.40 -11.32
N THR A 137 -4.94 -11.24 -10.54
CA THR A 137 -6.40 -11.37 -10.63
C THR A 137 -7.11 -10.12 -10.14
N ALA A 138 -6.61 -9.48 -9.08
CA ALA A 138 -7.14 -8.20 -8.61
C ALA A 138 -6.94 -7.09 -9.66
N LEU A 139 -5.73 -6.97 -10.23
CA LEU A 139 -5.42 -5.98 -11.26
C LEU A 139 -6.18 -6.23 -12.57
N ARG A 140 -6.34 -7.50 -12.97
CA ARG A 140 -7.06 -7.85 -14.19
C ARG A 140 -8.54 -7.50 -14.05
N ARG A 141 -9.14 -7.80 -12.89
CA ARG A 141 -10.54 -7.47 -12.60
C ARG A 141 -10.78 -5.95 -12.60
N ASP A 142 -9.81 -5.20 -12.09
CA ASP A 142 -9.82 -3.73 -12.13
C ASP A 142 -9.72 -3.17 -13.56
N LEU A 143 -8.90 -3.80 -14.42
CA LEU A 143 -8.71 -3.39 -15.81
C LEU A 143 -9.82 -3.84 -16.79
N THR A 144 -10.51 -4.96 -16.53
CA THR A 144 -11.55 -5.48 -17.43
C THR A 144 -12.94 -4.92 -17.20
N GLY A 145 -13.13 -4.00 -16.24
CA GLY A 145 -14.27 -3.10 -16.27
C GLY A 145 -15.65 -3.75 -16.18
N GLU A 146 -15.83 -4.84 -15.42
CA GLU A 146 -17.16 -5.38 -15.08
C GLU A 146 -18.03 -4.38 -14.27
N GLY A 147 -17.57 -3.15 -14.02
CA GLY A 147 -18.36 -2.05 -13.46
C GLY A 147 -18.97 -1.08 -14.49
N LEU A 148 -18.64 -1.20 -15.79
CA LEU A 148 -19.24 -0.36 -16.84
C LEU A 148 -20.45 -1.02 -17.52
N ASP A 149 -20.46 -2.35 -17.62
CA ASP A 149 -21.54 -3.08 -18.33
C ASP A 149 -22.82 -3.24 -17.46
N ASP A 150 -22.70 -3.37 -16.13
CA ASP A 150 -23.87 -3.37 -15.21
C ASP A 150 -24.58 -1.98 -15.14
N ALA A 151 -23.93 -0.92 -15.65
CA ALA A 151 -24.52 0.42 -15.75
C ALA A 151 -25.17 0.69 -17.13
N ALA A 152 -25.00 -0.20 -18.10
CA ALA A 152 -25.56 -0.07 -19.45
C ALA A 152 -26.87 -0.86 -19.66
N ASP A 153 -27.13 -1.88 -18.82
CA ASP A 153 -28.31 -2.75 -18.90
C ASP A 153 -29.36 -2.52 -17.78
N ALA A 154 -29.22 -1.47 -16.96
CA ALA A 154 -30.18 -1.08 -15.92
C ALA A 154 -31.02 0.15 -16.30
#